data_AF-A0A7C2WQN0-F1
#
_entry.id   AF-A0A7C2WQN0-F1
#
_cell.length_a   1.000
_cell.length_b   1.000
_cell.length_c   1.000
_cell.angle_alpha   90.00
_cell.angle_beta   90.00
_cell.angle_gamma   90.00
#
_symmetry.space_group_name_H-M   'P 1'
#
loop_
_entity.id
_entity.type
_entity.pdbx_description
1 polymer ?
#
loop_
_entity_poly.entity_id
_entity_poly.type
_entity_poly.pdbx_seq_one_letter_code
_entity_poly.pdbx_strand_id
1 'polypeptide(L)'
;MDEKGFIEFMKKNRRSDNTIKSCLEFIRDFERYLAKNKEERTLEEASPEDLEDFTFWGQEKLKSINKHLWGIRFYYEYISNPVMRGVAGELRKKKIRKQPLALKKLVGVKPEHVEKLLAIGIKDVHEMIQAGRTKRERETLSKKSGVPLDGIMELVRLSDLARIPGVKSIRARLYYEAGVDSIEKLSAWDPEELRAMLVDFVEETSFDGIAPWLKEAEFTVEFARKLPRIVEY
;
A
#
# COMPACT_ATOMS: atom_id res chain seq x y z
N MET A 1 29.32 16.76 -1.01
CA MET A 1 29.60 15.33 -1.33
C MET A 1 30.75 15.15 -2.33
N ASP A 2 31.55 14.07 -2.22
CA ASP A 2 32.43 13.58 -3.30
C ASP A 2 31.64 12.94 -4.47
N GLU A 3 31.33 13.73 -5.49
CA GLU A 3 30.54 13.28 -6.65
C GLU A 3 31.27 12.28 -7.53
N LYS A 4 32.58 12.41 -7.70
CA LYS A 4 33.34 11.54 -8.60
C LYS A 4 33.38 10.12 -8.07
N GLY A 5 33.71 9.96 -6.79
CA GLY A 5 33.71 8.63 -6.16
C GLY A 5 32.32 8.02 -6.09
N PHE A 6 31.27 8.82 -5.85
CA PHE A 6 29.89 8.33 -5.89
C PHE A 6 29.48 7.84 -7.30
N ILE A 7 29.86 8.55 -8.36
CA ILE A 7 29.60 8.13 -9.75
C ILE A 7 30.28 6.80 -10.04
N GLU A 8 31.56 6.64 -9.66
CA GLU A 8 32.30 5.39 -9.85
C GLU A 8 31.67 4.22 -9.09
N PHE A 9 31.28 4.45 -7.83
CA PHE A 9 30.53 3.48 -7.03
C PHE A 9 29.23 3.04 -7.72
N MET A 10 28.46 3.97 -8.27
CA MET A 10 27.21 3.65 -8.94
C MET A 10 27.43 2.90 -10.26
N LYS A 11 28.48 3.24 -11.03
CA LYS A 11 28.87 2.51 -12.25
C LYS A 11 29.32 1.08 -11.93
N LYS A 12 30.10 0.88 -10.87
CA LYS A 12 30.49 -0.46 -10.38
C LYS A 12 29.27 -1.30 -10.02
N ASN A 13 28.21 -0.66 -9.54
CA ASN A 13 26.90 -1.27 -9.27
C ASN A 13 25.96 -1.33 -10.49
N ARG A 14 26.49 -1.19 -11.71
CA ARG A 14 25.77 -1.31 -13.00
C ARG A 14 24.56 -0.37 -13.13
N ARG A 15 24.63 0.83 -12.56
CA ARG A 15 23.60 1.87 -12.73
C ARG A 15 23.82 2.65 -14.02
N SER A 16 22.74 3.01 -14.71
CA SER A 16 22.80 3.82 -15.93
C SER A 16 23.15 5.28 -15.63
N ASP A 17 23.75 5.99 -16.59
CA ASP A 17 24.14 7.39 -16.42
C ASP A 17 22.94 8.29 -16.06
N ASN A 18 21.77 8.05 -16.66
CA ASN A 18 20.52 8.74 -16.30
C ASN A 18 20.14 8.53 -14.82
N THR A 19 20.30 7.30 -14.33
CA THR A 19 20.02 6.97 -12.93
C THR A 19 21.00 7.69 -12.00
N ILE A 20 22.28 7.72 -12.36
CA ILE A 20 23.34 8.39 -11.61
C ILE A 20 23.05 9.88 -11.52
N LYS A 21 22.74 10.52 -12.66
CA LYS A 21 22.38 11.94 -12.71
C LYS A 21 21.20 12.26 -11.79
N SER A 22 20.12 11.48 -11.86
CA SER A 22 18.97 11.68 -10.96
C SER A 22 19.34 11.48 -9.49
N CYS A 23 20.18 10.50 -9.15
CA CYS A 23 20.61 10.31 -7.76
C CYS A 23 21.42 11.51 -7.25
N LEU A 24 22.32 12.06 -8.07
CA LEU A 24 23.07 13.28 -7.73
C LEU A 24 22.13 14.46 -7.45
N GLU A 25 21.12 14.66 -8.30
CA GLU A 25 20.11 15.71 -8.08
C GLU A 25 19.38 15.52 -6.74
N PHE A 26 18.97 14.28 -6.44
CA PHE A 26 18.29 13.96 -5.19
C PHE A 26 19.15 14.19 -3.94
N ILE A 27 20.44 13.86 -4.02
CA ILE A 27 21.38 14.06 -2.91
C ILE A 27 21.62 15.56 -2.71
N ARG A 28 21.78 16.33 -3.79
CA ARG A 28 21.91 17.79 -3.73
C ARG A 28 20.67 18.47 -3.16
N ASP A 29 19.47 17.95 -3.44
CA ASP A 29 18.23 18.45 -2.82
C ASP A 29 18.24 18.26 -1.30
N PHE A 30 18.75 17.13 -0.81
CA PHE A 30 18.88 16.90 0.63
C PHE A 30 19.98 17.76 1.26
N GLU A 31 21.14 17.89 0.59
CA GLU A 31 22.23 18.77 1.01
C GLU A 31 21.75 20.23 1.14
N ARG A 32 21.00 20.73 0.14
CA ARG A 32 20.36 22.06 0.20
C ARG A 32 19.37 22.20 1.36
N TYR A 33 18.61 21.13 1.64
CA TYR A 33 17.67 21.14 2.75
C TYR A 33 18.39 21.26 4.09
N LEU A 34 19.44 20.45 4.31
CA LEU A 34 20.25 20.50 5.53
C LEU A 34 20.88 21.88 5.71
N ALA A 35 21.50 22.41 4.64
CA ALA A 35 22.11 23.72 4.66
C ALA A 35 21.14 24.83 5.11
N LYS A 36 19.91 24.79 4.59
CA LYS A 36 18.91 25.83 4.84
C LYS A 36 18.18 25.67 6.18
N ASN A 37 17.95 24.44 6.65
CA ASN A 37 17.01 24.17 7.74
C ASN A 37 17.65 23.52 8.98
N LYS A 38 18.93 23.13 8.90
CA LYS A 38 19.62 22.34 9.93
C LYS A 38 21.03 22.91 10.22
N GLU A 39 21.13 24.22 10.39
CA GLU A 39 22.37 24.89 10.85
C GLU A 39 23.60 24.56 9.99
N GLU A 40 23.45 24.55 8.67
CA GLU A 40 24.55 24.24 7.74
C GLU A 40 25.15 22.83 7.86
N ARG A 41 24.45 21.90 8.50
CA ARG A 41 24.87 20.50 8.64
C ARG A 41 25.16 19.84 7.29
N THR A 42 26.27 19.10 7.23
CA THR A 42 26.66 18.35 6.03
C THR A 42 25.91 17.02 5.89
N LEU A 43 26.03 16.38 4.73
CA LEU A 43 25.40 15.08 4.48
C LEU A 43 25.98 13.97 5.38
N GLU A 44 27.27 14.07 5.69
CA GLU A 44 28.02 13.15 6.54
C GLU A 44 27.62 13.28 8.02
N GLU A 45 27.23 14.49 8.45
CA GLU A 45 26.80 14.79 9.82
C GLU A 45 25.28 14.62 10.05
N ALA A 46 24.50 14.45 8.99
CA ALA A 46 23.06 14.33 9.07
C ALA A 46 22.62 13.15 9.97
N SER A 47 21.63 13.39 10.81
CA SER A 47 21.06 12.40 11.72
C SER A 47 19.81 11.72 11.12
N PRO A 48 19.35 10.60 11.68
CA PRO A 48 18.08 9.98 11.30
C PRO A 48 16.91 10.96 11.33
N GLU A 49 16.84 11.82 12.34
CA GLU A 49 15.81 12.84 12.52
C GLU A 49 15.83 13.86 11.38
N ASP A 50 17.02 14.27 10.91
CA ASP A 50 17.10 15.19 9.77
C ASP A 50 16.52 14.58 8.49
N LEU A 51 16.75 13.28 8.28
CA LEU A 51 16.22 12.57 7.14
C LEU A 51 14.71 12.34 7.26
N GLU A 52 14.19 12.17 8.48
CA GLU A 52 12.76 12.17 8.77
C GLU A 52 12.11 13.53 8.48
N ASP A 53 12.72 14.61 8.94
CA ASP A 53 12.24 15.98 8.71
C ASP A 53 12.29 16.36 7.23
N PHE A 54 13.37 16.01 6.53
CA PHE A 54 13.44 16.12 5.06
C PHE A 54 12.33 15.32 4.38
N THR A 55 12.01 14.15 4.94
CA THR A 55 10.94 13.30 4.42
C THR A 55 9.57 13.94 4.60
N PHE A 56 9.32 14.69 5.67
CA PHE A 56 8.09 15.48 5.84
C PHE A 56 8.06 16.69 4.92
N TRP A 57 9.12 17.51 4.92
CA TRP A 57 9.24 18.68 4.07
C TRP A 57 9.12 18.34 2.57
N GLY A 58 9.80 17.27 2.14
CA GLY A 58 9.82 16.82 0.76
C GLY A 58 8.47 16.29 0.26
N GLN A 59 7.53 15.95 1.12
CA GLN A 59 6.16 15.58 0.68
C GLN A 59 5.42 16.74 0.04
N GLU A 60 5.60 17.94 0.58
CA GLU A 60 4.90 19.12 0.08
C GLU A 60 5.65 19.78 -1.07
N LYS A 61 6.99 19.72 -1.04
CA LYS A 61 7.83 20.54 -1.91
C LYS A 61 8.43 19.80 -3.09
N LEU A 62 8.51 18.46 -3.05
CA LEU A 62 9.17 17.66 -4.09
C LEU A 62 8.17 16.80 -4.86
N LYS A 63 8.44 16.58 -6.14
CA LYS A 63 7.63 15.70 -7.00
C LYS A 63 7.56 14.26 -6.51
N SER A 64 8.62 13.76 -5.84
CA SER A 64 8.64 12.39 -5.31
C SER A 64 9.72 12.20 -4.25
N ILE A 65 9.35 12.30 -2.97
CA ILE A 65 10.26 12.01 -1.85
C ILE A 65 10.80 10.57 -1.86
N ASN A 66 10.02 9.61 -2.36
CA ASN A 66 10.45 8.21 -2.46
C ASN A 66 11.64 7.99 -3.41
N LYS A 67 11.72 8.78 -4.50
CA LYS A 67 12.90 8.75 -5.39
C LYS A 67 14.12 9.34 -4.68
N HIS A 68 13.91 10.39 -3.89
CA HIS A 68 15.00 11.03 -3.14
C HIS A 68 15.56 10.10 -2.08
N LEU A 69 14.71 9.48 -1.26
CA LEU A 69 15.11 8.48 -0.27
C LEU A 69 15.88 7.31 -0.89
N TRP A 70 15.56 6.92 -2.12
CA TRP A 70 16.33 5.89 -2.82
C TRP A 70 17.72 6.34 -3.25
N GLY A 71 17.85 7.56 -3.80
CA GLY A 71 19.16 8.14 -4.14
C GLY A 71 20.03 8.35 -2.91
N ILE A 72 19.46 8.93 -1.85
CA ILE A 72 20.12 9.17 -0.56
C ILE A 72 20.58 7.85 0.08
N ARG A 73 19.76 6.80 -0.01
CA ARG A 73 20.17 5.45 0.45
C ARG A 73 21.46 4.98 -0.22
N PHE A 74 21.64 5.22 -1.52
CA PHE A 74 22.90 4.84 -2.20
C PHE A 74 24.08 5.68 -1.75
N TYR A 75 23.86 6.97 -1.49
CA TYR A 75 24.93 7.81 -0.96
C TYR A 75 25.41 7.32 0.40
N TYR A 76 24.50 7.00 1.32
CA TYR A 76 24.89 6.42 2.61
C TYR A 76 25.46 5.01 2.51
N GLU A 77 25.12 4.27 1.45
CA GLU A 77 25.80 3.01 1.12
C GLU A 77 27.23 3.25 0.61
N TYR A 78 27.46 4.29 -0.19
CA TYR A 78 28.77 4.68 -0.69
C TYR A 78 29.72 5.10 0.44
N ILE A 79 29.27 5.97 1.34
CA ILE A 79 30.09 6.43 2.48
C ILE A 79 30.13 5.43 3.65
N SER A 80 29.63 4.21 3.44
CA SER A 80 29.62 3.13 4.46
C SER A 80 28.93 3.54 5.77
N ASN A 81 27.82 4.29 5.69
CA ASN A 81 26.99 4.65 6.83
C ASN A 81 25.74 3.73 6.88
N PRO A 82 25.79 2.58 7.59
CA PRO A 82 24.71 1.61 7.58
C PRO A 82 23.45 2.11 8.28
N VAL A 83 23.58 3.02 9.25
CA VAL A 83 22.46 3.59 10.01
C VAL A 83 21.59 4.43 9.08
N MET A 84 22.17 5.45 8.45
CA MET A 84 21.44 6.34 7.55
C MET A 84 20.95 5.62 6.30
N ARG A 85 21.71 4.66 5.78
CA ARG A 85 21.25 3.76 4.70
C ARG A 85 20.00 2.98 5.12
N GLY A 86 20.00 2.43 6.34
CA GLY A 86 18.87 1.71 6.92
C GLY A 86 17.64 2.60 7.06
N VAL A 87 17.81 3.77 7.69
CA VAL A 87 16.76 4.77 7.89
C VAL A 87 16.15 5.21 6.56
N ALA A 88 16.95 5.56 5.56
CA ALA A 88 16.46 5.91 4.22
C ALA A 88 15.63 4.77 3.57
N GLY A 89 16.07 3.52 3.79
CA GLY A 89 15.32 2.33 3.37
C GLY A 89 13.97 2.19 4.08
N GLU A 90 13.96 2.32 5.40
CA GLU A 90 12.75 2.21 6.23
C GLU A 90 11.76 3.35 5.98
N LEU A 91 12.22 4.59 5.84
CA LEU A 91 11.36 5.72 5.49
C LEU A 91 10.73 5.55 4.13
N ARG A 92 11.47 4.98 3.16
CA ARG A 92 10.89 4.64 1.85
C ARG A 92 9.84 3.54 1.99
N LYS A 93 10.05 2.51 2.81
CA LYS A 93 9.04 1.46 3.07
C LYS A 93 7.80 2.02 3.76
N LYS A 94 7.96 2.80 4.84
CA LYS A 94 6.88 3.49 5.57
C LYS A 94 6.06 4.41 4.65
N LYS A 95 6.69 5.04 3.64
CA LYS A 95 6.06 5.92 2.63
C LYS A 95 5.62 5.21 1.34
N ILE A 96 5.89 3.92 1.16
CA ILE A 96 5.02 3.08 0.33
C ILE A 96 3.73 2.84 1.16
N ARG A 97 2.98 3.92 1.42
CA ARG A 97 1.53 3.79 1.56
C ARG A 97 1.10 3.27 0.21
N LYS A 98 0.95 1.95 0.11
CA LYS A 98 0.27 1.32 -1.03
C LYS A 98 -1.05 2.07 -1.11
N GLN A 99 -1.28 2.84 -2.18
CA GLN A 99 -2.54 3.56 -2.32
C GLN A 99 -3.65 2.55 -2.09
N PRO A 100 -4.60 2.83 -1.19
CA PRO A 100 -5.69 1.92 -0.95
C PRO A 100 -6.39 1.63 -2.28
N LEU A 101 -6.89 0.40 -2.42
CA LEU A 101 -7.58 -0.01 -3.64
C LEU A 101 -8.75 0.94 -3.90
N ALA A 102 -8.73 1.64 -5.03
CA ALA A 102 -9.83 2.53 -5.39
C ALA A 102 -11.11 1.72 -5.63
N LEU A 103 -12.28 2.22 -5.20
CA LEU A 103 -13.55 1.51 -5.36
C LEU A 103 -13.87 1.20 -6.82
N LYS A 104 -13.53 2.10 -7.73
CA LYS A 104 -13.66 1.91 -9.19
C LYS A 104 -12.88 0.72 -9.76
N LYS A 105 -11.95 0.16 -8.99
CA LYS A 105 -11.16 -1.02 -9.37
C LYS A 105 -11.72 -2.32 -8.80
N LEU A 106 -12.76 -2.26 -7.95
CA LEU A 106 -13.45 -3.46 -7.47
C LEU A 106 -14.17 -4.13 -8.63
N VAL A 107 -13.95 -5.43 -8.79
CA VAL A 107 -14.58 -6.25 -9.86
C VAL A 107 -15.97 -6.64 -9.41
N GLY A 108 -16.93 -6.73 -10.34
CA GLY A 108 -18.29 -7.21 -10.12
C GLY A 108 -19.22 -6.26 -9.36
N VAL A 109 -18.74 -5.10 -8.91
CA VAL A 109 -19.61 -4.09 -8.27
C VAL A 109 -20.31 -3.24 -9.31
N LYS A 110 -21.55 -2.81 -9.04
CA LYS A 110 -22.30 -1.94 -9.96
C LYS A 110 -21.61 -0.57 -10.09
N PRO A 111 -21.27 -0.11 -11.31
CA PRO A 111 -20.61 1.18 -11.51
C PRO A 111 -21.38 2.35 -10.89
N GLU A 112 -22.70 2.34 -11.02
CA GLU A 112 -23.61 3.35 -10.44
C GLU A 112 -23.47 3.46 -8.91
N HIS A 113 -23.25 2.35 -8.21
CA HIS A 113 -23.03 2.36 -6.76
C HIS A 113 -21.73 3.07 -6.41
N VAL A 114 -20.67 2.80 -7.18
CA VAL A 114 -19.35 3.41 -6.99
C VAL A 114 -19.41 4.91 -7.27
N GLU A 115 -20.09 5.34 -8.33
CA GLU A 115 -20.25 6.75 -8.68
C GLU A 115 -20.97 7.55 -7.59
N LYS A 116 -22.05 7.00 -7.04
CA LYS A 116 -22.79 7.61 -5.92
C LYS A 116 -21.91 7.79 -4.67
N LEU A 117 -21.06 6.81 -4.37
CA LEU A 117 -20.14 6.89 -3.24
C LEU A 117 -19.00 7.89 -3.48
N LEU A 118 -18.47 7.94 -4.70
CA LEU A 118 -17.47 8.93 -5.11
C LEU A 118 -18.01 10.36 -4.98
N ALA A 119 -19.27 10.59 -5.35
CA ALA A 119 -19.93 11.90 -5.25
C ALA A 119 -20.01 12.41 -3.80
N ILE A 120 -20.09 11.52 -2.81
CA ILE A 120 -20.09 11.87 -1.39
C ILE A 120 -18.70 11.78 -0.72
N GLY A 121 -17.64 11.59 -1.52
CA GLY A 121 -16.25 11.65 -1.09
C GLY A 121 -15.59 10.32 -0.72
N ILE A 122 -16.25 9.18 -0.94
CA ILE A 122 -15.70 7.84 -0.65
C ILE A 122 -15.08 7.26 -1.93
N LYS A 123 -13.76 7.16 -1.96
CA LYS A 123 -12.95 6.89 -3.16
C LYS A 123 -12.26 5.54 -3.11
N ASP A 124 -11.94 5.05 -1.93
CA ASP A 124 -11.18 3.83 -1.75
C ASP A 124 -11.72 2.90 -0.65
N VAL A 125 -11.18 1.69 -0.62
CA VAL A 125 -11.58 0.64 0.33
C VAL A 125 -11.42 1.06 1.80
N HIS A 126 -10.45 1.92 2.13
CA HIS A 126 -10.26 2.34 3.51
C HIS A 126 -11.36 3.31 3.92
N GLU A 127 -11.66 4.32 3.09
CA GLU A 127 -12.76 5.25 3.31
C GLU A 127 -14.11 4.50 3.38
N MET A 128 -14.30 3.47 2.55
CA MET A 128 -15.50 2.64 2.56
C MET A 128 -15.70 1.90 3.88
N ILE A 129 -14.64 1.29 4.42
CA ILE A 129 -14.70 0.61 5.72
C ILE A 129 -15.02 1.61 6.84
N GLN A 130 -14.39 2.79 6.85
CA GLN A 130 -14.66 3.81 7.87
C GLN A 130 -16.11 4.30 7.82
N ALA A 131 -16.68 4.44 6.62
CA ALA A 131 -18.05 4.90 6.44
C ALA A 131 -19.13 3.81 6.69
N GLY A 132 -18.77 2.53 6.66
CA GLY A 132 -19.69 1.39 6.72
C GLY A 132 -19.38 0.37 7.83
N ARG A 133 -18.65 0.79 8.87
CA ARG A 133 -18.08 -0.08 9.89
C ARG A 133 -19.15 -0.85 10.68
N THR A 134 -20.21 -0.17 11.09
CA THR A 134 -21.32 -0.73 11.88
C THR A 134 -22.61 -0.84 11.04
N LYS A 135 -23.57 -1.64 11.51
CA LYS A 135 -24.89 -1.75 10.87
C LYS A 135 -25.57 -0.38 10.69
N ARG A 136 -25.57 0.44 11.75
CA ARG A 136 -26.17 1.77 11.74
C ARG A 136 -25.48 2.69 10.73
N GLU A 137 -24.14 2.66 10.65
CA GLU A 137 -23.41 3.48 9.68
C GLU A 137 -23.68 3.04 8.24
N ARG A 138 -23.81 1.74 7.97
CA ARG A 138 -24.23 1.25 6.64
C ARG A 138 -25.63 1.74 6.26
N GLU A 139 -26.57 1.75 7.19
CA GLU A 139 -27.92 2.29 6.96
C GLU A 139 -27.88 3.80 6.69
N THR A 140 -27.10 4.56 7.45
CA THR A 140 -26.88 5.99 7.22
C THR A 140 -26.23 6.24 5.86
N LEU A 141 -25.20 5.46 5.51
CA LEU A 141 -24.49 5.56 4.26
C LEU A 141 -25.39 5.24 3.06
N SER A 142 -26.24 4.22 3.18
CA SER A 142 -27.25 3.87 2.17
C SER A 142 -28.21 5.04 1.93
N LYS A 143 -28.76 5.64 3.00
CA LYS A 143 -29.64 6.82 2.89
C LYS A 143 -28.95 8.03 2.26
N LYS A 144 -27.69 8.28 2.63
CA LYS A 144 -26.92 9.45 2.16
C LYS A 144 -26.48 9.32 0.69
N SER A 145 -26.06 8.12 0.28
CA SER A 145 -25.55 7.86 -1.07
C SER A 145 -26.64 7.48 -2.07
N GLY A 146 -27.80 6.99 -1.59
CA GLY A 146 -28.82 6.39 -2.45
C GLY A 146 -28.39 5.03 -3.02
N VAL A 147 -27.39 4.38 -2.42
CA VAL A 147 -26.98 3.01 -2.74
C VAL A 147 -27.75 2.04 -1.85
N PRO A 148 -28.38 0.99 -2.41
CA PRO A 148 -29.04 -0.06 -1.64
C PRO A 148 -28.14 -0.71 -0.57
N LEU A 149 -28.73 -1.15 0.55
CA LEU A 149 -27.97 -1.66 1.70
C LEU A 149 -27.13 -2.90 1.37
N ASP A 150 -27.63 -3.78 0.51
CA ASP A 150 -26.93 -4.93 -0.07
C ASP A 150 -25.70 -4.49 -0.86
N GLY A 151 -25.81 -3.45 -1.70
CA GLY A 151 -24.69 -2.87 -2.43
C GLY A 151 -23.64 -2.25 -1.51
N ILE A 152 -24.07 -1.56 -0.45
CA ILE A 152 -23.16 -1.06 0.60
C ILE A 152 -22.44 -2.22 1.30
N MET A 153 -23.18 -3.27 1.68
CA MET A 153 -22.63 -4.44 2.36
C MET A 153 -21.58 -5.16 1.49
N GLU A 154 -21.88 -5.38 0.21
CA GLU A 154 -20.94 -5.94 -0.76
C GLU A 154 -19.64 -5.13 -0.82
N LEU A 155 -19.75 -3.80 -0.98
CA LEU A 155 -18.59 -2.91 -1.05
C LEU A 155 -17.78 -2.92 0.25
N VAL A 156 -18.43 -2.97 1.42
CA VAL A 156 -17.74 -3.07 2.72
C VAL A 156 -17.00 -4.41 2.82
N ARG A 157 -17.62 -5.53 2.46
CA ARG A 157 -17.01 -6.88 2.52
C ARG A 157 -15.79 -7.01 1.59
N LEU A 158 -15.92 -6.57 0.34
CA LEU A 158 -14.80 -6.53 -0.60
C LEU A 158 -13.67 -5.63 -0.10
N SER A 159 -14.02 -4.49 0.50
CA SER A 159 -13.05 -3.58 1.10
C SER A 159 -12.33 -4.18 2.29
N ASP A 160 -13.05 -4.89 3.17
CA ASP A 160 -12.48 -5.55 4.34
C ASP A 160 -11.51 -6.66 3.94
N LEU A 161 -11.88 -7.52 2.98
CA LEU A 161 -10.99 -8.53 2.41
C LEU A 161 -9.71 -7.93 1.78
N ALA A 162 -9.84 -6.79 1.09
CA ALA A 162 -8.72 -6.09 0.46
C ALA A 162 -7.72 -5.46 1.44
N ARG A 163 -7.97 -5.51 2.76
CA ARG A 163 -7.00 -5.12 3.80
C ARG A 163 -5.82 -6.07 3.88
N ILE A 164 -5.99 -7.33 3.45
CA ILE A 164 -4.93 -8.33 3.50
C ILE A 164 -3.90 -8.02 2.40
N PRO A 165 -2.61 -7.85 2.74
CA PRO A 165 -1.58 -7.58 1.75
C PRO A 165 -1.54 -8.65 0.65
N GLY A 166 -1.71 -8.23 -0.60
CA GLY A 166 -1.68 -9.15 -1.74
C GLY A 166 -3.06 -9.59 -2.21
N VAL A 167 -4.08 -9.49 -1.36
CA VAL A 167 -5.48 -9.64 -1.78
C VAL A 167 -5.90 -8.37 -2.54
N LYS A 168 -5.98 -8.51 -3.85
CA LYS A 168 -6.47 -7.46 -4.77
C LYS A 168 -7.91 -7.74 -5.17
N SER A 169 -8.49 -6.81 -5.92
CA SER A 169 -9.87 -6.84 -6.41
C SER A 169 -10.40 -8.21 -6.85
N ILE A 170 -9.73 -8.89 -7.79
CA ILE A 170 -10.17 -10.21 -8.31
C ILE A 170 -10.18 -11.26 -7.18
N ARG A 171 -9.15 -11.30 -6.33
CA ARG A 171 -9.06 -12.28 -5.24
C ARG A 171 -10.07 -11.99 -4.13
N ALA A 172 -10.32 -10.72 -3.81
CA ALA A 172 -11.37 -10.32 -2.87
C ALA A 172 -12.76 -10.71 -3.40
N ARG A 173 -13.00 -10.52 -4.70
CA ARG A 173 -14.22 -10.94 -5.38
C ARG A 173 -14.41 -12.46 -5.36
N LEU A 174 -13.35 -13.22 -5.64
CA LEU A 174 -13.37 -14.69 -5.54
C LEU A 174 -13.79 -15.14 -4.14
N TYR A 175 -13.14 -14.63 -3.09
CA TYR A 175 -13.49 -15.00 -1.72
C TYR A 175 -14.94 -14.62 -1.37
N TYR A 176 -15.39 -13.44 -1.80
CA TYR A 176 -16.76 -12.98 -1.58
C TYR A 176 -17.80 -13.91 -2.22
N GLU A 177 -17.63 -14.27 -3.49
CA GLU A 177 -18.58 -15.14 -4.21
C GLU A 177 -18.52 -16.59 -3.75
N ALA A 178 -17.34 -17.07 -3.33
CA ALA A 178 -17.17 -18.37 -2.70
C ALA A 178 -17.71 -18.42 -1.24
N GLY A 179 -18.35 -17.36 -0.75
CA GLY A 179 -18.97 -17.30 0.58
C GLY A 179 -18.01 -17.02 1.74
N VAL A 180 -16.72 -16.81 1.46
CA VAL A 180 -15.66 -16.42 2.41
C VAL A 180 -15.55 -14.90 2.47
N ASP A 181 -16.67 -14.27 2.76
CA ASP A 181 -16.93 -12.84 2.58
C ASP A 181 -16.57 -11.93 3.77
N SER A 182 -15.88 -12.46 4.77
CA SER A 182 -15.40 -11.70 5.94
C SER A 182 -14.04 -12.19 6.42
N ILE A 183 -13.30 -11.30 7.10
CA ILE A 183 -12.02 -11.64 7.72
C ILE A 183 -12.19 -12.76 8.75
N GLU A 184 -13.30 -12.78 9.48
CA GLU A 184 -13.60 -13.84 10.45
C GLU A 184 -13.73 -15.20 9.77
N LYS A 185 -14.56 -15.31 8.73
CA LYS A 185 -14.71 -16.56 7.97
C LYS A 185 -13.38 -17.01 7.40
N LEU A 186 -12.63 -16.09 6.78
CA LEU A 186 -11.34 -16.39 6.18
C LEU A 186 -10.31 -16.88 7.20
N SER A 187 -10.34 -16.34 8.43
CA SER A 187 -9.42 -16.74 9.51
C SER A 187 -9.69 -18.14 10.07
N ALA A 188 -10.91 -18.65 9.88
CA ALA A 188 -11.37 -19.93 10.42
C ALA A 188 -11.03 -21.12 9.51
N TRP A 189 -10.64 -20.87 8.26
CA TRP A 189 -10.28 -21.93 7.34
C TRP A 189 -8.92 -22.58 7.65
N ASP A 190 -8.79 -23.85 7.27
CA ASP A 190 -7.50 -24.45 6.96
C ASP A 190 -7.02 -23.99 5.57
N PRO A 191 -5.74 -23.63 5.36
CA PRO A 191 -5.24 -23.16 4.07
C PRO A 191 -5.35 -24.15 2.91
N GLU A 192 -5.17 -25.45 3.16
CA GLU A 192 -5.26 -26.49 2.12
C GLU A 192 -6.72 -26.69 1.71
N GLU A 193 -7.62 -26.77 2.69
CA GLU A 193 -9.07 -26.88 2.47
C GLU A 193 -9.63 -25.65 1.76
N LEU A 194 -9.24 -24.44 2.18
CA LEU A 194 -9.62 -23.19 1.51
C LEU A 194 -9.19 -23.20 0.05
N ARG A 195 -7.96 -23.61 -0.23
CA ARG A 195 -7.46 -23.65 -1.60
C ARG A 195 -8.24 -24.68 -2.43
N ALA A 196 -8.47 -25.88 -1.91
CA ALA A 196 -9.22 -26.91 -2.62
C ALA A 196 -10.62 -26.41 -2.98
N MET A 197 -11.36 -25.89 -2.00
CA MET A 197 -12.70 -25.32 -2.22
C MET A 197 -12.70 -24.19 -3.27
N LEU A 198 -11.68 -23.32 -3.27
CA LEU A 198 -11.59 -22.25 -4.26
C LEU A 198 -11.20 -22.73 -5.67
N VAL A 199 -10.47 -23.83 -5.79
CA VAL A 199 -10.22 -24.46 -7.09
C VAL A 199 -11.53 -24.99 -7.65
N ASP A 200 -12.26 -25.78 -6.86
CA ASP A 200 -13.55 -26.35 -7.24
C ASP A 200 -14.54 -25.23 -7.62
N PHE A 201 -14.62 -24.17 -6.81
CA PHE A 201 -15.47 -23.02 -7.10
C PHE A 201 -15.14 -22.36 -8.45
N VAL A 202 -13.85 -22.15 -8.75
CA VAL A 202 -13.43 -21.52 -10.02
C VAL A 202 -13.80 -22.42 -11.22
N GLU A 203 -13.62 -23.73 -11.09
CA GLU A 203 -13.94 -24.71 -12.13
C GLU A 203 -15.45 -24.80 -12.38
N GLU A 204 -16.25 -24.88 -11.31
CA GLU A 204 -17.71 -25.04 -11.39
C GLU A 204 -18.43 -23.76 -11.87
N THR A 205 -17.97 -22.59 -11.43
CA THR A 205 -18.63 -21.31 -11.74
C THR A 205 -18.06 -20.61 -12.96
N SER A 206 -16.97 -21.12 -13.53
CA SER A 206 -16.20 -20.45 -14.60
C SER A 206 -15.80 -19.02 -14.22
N PHE A 207 -15.42 -18.82 -12.95
CA PHE A 207 -15.02 -17.52 -12.43
C PHE A 207 -13.83 -16.94 -13.22
N ASP A 208 -13.89 -15.64 -13.56
CA ASP A 208 -12.80 -14.94 -14.27
C ASP A 208 -11.63 -14.63 -13.32
N GLY A 209 -10.84 -15.66 -13.03
CA GLY A 209 -9.68 -15.60 -12.16
C GLY A 209 -9.11 -16.98 -11.83
N ILE A 210 -8.14 -17.02 -10.92
CA ILE A 210 -7.53 -18.27 -10.44
C ILE A 210 -7.53 -18.34 -8.93
N ALA A 211 -7.67 -19.57 -8.42
CA ALA A 211 -7.49 -19.89 -7.01
C ALA A 211 -6.09 -19.49 -6.51
N PRO A 212 -5.94 -19.21 -5.20
CA PRO A 212 -4.63 -19.00 -4.59
C PRO A 212 -3.66 -20.15 -4.79
N TRP A 213 -2.37 -19.82 -4.92
CA TRP A 213 -1.33 -20.80 -4.60
C TRP A 213 -1.40 -21.15 -3.11
N LEU A 214 -0.96 -22.36 -2.72
CA LEU A 214 -1.03 -22.79 -1.33
C LEU A 214 -0.36 -21.77 -0.38
N LYS A 215 0.84 -21.29 -0.73
CA LYS A 215 1.54 -20.24 0.02
C LYS A 215 0.77 -18.92 0.15
N GLU A 216 -0.04 -18.57 -0.86
CA GLU A 216 -0.90 -17.39 -0.77
C GLU A 216 -2.09 -17.63 0.16
N ALA A 217 -2.68 -18.83 0.14
CA ALA A 217 -3.74 -19.21 1.07
C ALA A 217 -3.25 -19.25 2.52
N GLU A 218 -2.09 -19.88 2.78
CA GLU A 218 -1.42 -19.91 4.08
C GLU A 218 -1.22 -18.48 4.61
N PHE A 219 -0.58 -17.62 3.81
CA PHE A 219 -0.37 -16.22 4.17
C PHE A 219 -1.69 -15.50 4.46
N THR A 220 -2.70 -15.68 3.60
CA THR A 220 -3.99 -14.99 3.72
C THR A 220 -4.71 -15.36 5.00
N VAL A 221 -4.80 -16.65 5.31
CA VAL A 221 -5.45 -17.19 6.51
C VAL A 221 -4.71 -16.73 7.76
N GLU A 222 -3.38 -16.88 7.81
CA GLU A 222 -2.58 -16.44 8.94
C GLU A 222 -2.65 -14.93 9.18
N PHE A 223 -2.66 -14.14 8.11
CA PHE A 223 -2.79 -12.69 8.22
C PHE A 223 -4.19 -12.30 8.71
N ALA A 224 -5.25 -12.96 8.21
CA ALA A 224 -6.62 -12.76 8.66
C ALA A 224 -6.77 -13.02 10.18
N ARG A 225 -6.13 -14.07 10.71
CA ARG A 225 -6.12 -14.38 12.16
C ARG A 225 -5.50 -13.27 13.02
N LYS A 226 -4.55 -12.51 12.47
CA LYS A 226 -3.84 -11.41 13.18
C LYS A 226 -4.48 -10.04 12.94
N LEU A 227 -5.43 -9.94 12.00
CA LEU A 227 -6.01 -8.68 11.58
C LEU A 227 -7.07 -8.21 12.58
N PRO A 228 -7.05 -6.96 13.06
CA PRO A 228 -8.09 -6.45 13.95
C PRO A 228 -9.45 -6.47 13.26
N ARG A 229 -10.46 -6.91 14.01
CA ARG A 229 -11.87 -6.86 13.59
C ARG A 229 -12.34 -5.41 13.67
N ILE A 230 -12.37 -4.73 12.52
CA ILE A 230 -12.83 -3.34 12.46
C ILE A 230 -14.28 -3.27 11.98
N VAL A 231 -14.73 -4.11 11.05
CA VAL A 231 -16.13 -4.14 10.61
C VAL A 231 -16.96 -5.05 11.51
N GLU A 232 -18.17 -4.59 11.85
CA GLU A 232 -19.19 -5.35 12.56
C GLU A 232 -20.22 -5.87 11.55
N TYR A 233 -20.33 -7.19 11.41
CA TYR A 233 -21.25 -7.85 10.48
C TYR A 233 -22.56 -8.25 11.14
#